data_AF-A0A6M3M6M0-F1
#
_entry.id   AF-A0A6M3M6M0-F1
#
_cell.length_a   1.000
_cell.length_b   1.000
_cell.length_c   1.000
_cell.angle_alpha   90.00
_cell.angle_beta   90.00
_cell.angle_gamma   90.00
#
_symmetry.space_group_name_H-M   'P 1'
#
loop_
_entity.id
_entity.type
_entity.pdbx_description
1 polymer ?
#
loop_
_entity_poly.entity_id
_entity_poly.type
_entity_poly.pdbx_seq_one_letter_code
_entity_poly.pdbx_strand_id
1 'polypeptide(L)' 'MDKFADIDRIVCALKKVPAKSLLIIELANIIPIVCGQPDIQVLKAKQKEIQLAATEAKAYGGATLHAVSALSRVKSLGED' A
#
# COMPACT_ATOMS: atom_id res chain seq x y z
N MET A 1 -17.42 -15.05 24.80
CA MET A 1 -17.12 -14.88 23.36
C MET A 1 -15.76 -15.47 23.12
N ASP A 2 -15.67 -16.37 22.17
CA ASP A 2 -14.47 -17.16 21.91
C ASP A 2 -13.47 -16.31 21.10
N LYS A 3 -12.36 -15.93 21.74
CA LYS A 3 -11.43 -14.91 21.24
C LYS A 3 -10.80 -15.32 19.88
N PHE A 4 -10.70 -16.62 19.64
CA PHE A 4 -10.20 -17.20 18.39
C PHE A 4 -11.17 -17.02 17.23
N ALA A 5 -12.48 -17.21 17.48
CA ALA A 5 -13.52 -16.99 16.46
C ALA A 5 -13.60 -15.52 16.00
N ASP A 6 -13.22 -14.58 16.86
CA ASP A 6 -13.18 -13.15 16.52
C ASP A 6 -11.94 -12.78 15.68
N ILE A 7 -10.79 -13.43 15.90
CA ILE A 7 -9.58 -13.23 15.07
C ILE A 7 -9.81 -13.71 13.63
N ASP A 8 -10.38 -14.89 13.44
CA ASP A 8 -10.66 -15.44 12.10
C ASP A 8 -11.65 -14.58 11.32
N ARG A 9 -12.65 -14.01 11.99
CA ARG A 9 -13.60 -13.05 11.39
C ARG A 9 -12.90 -11.79 10.93
N ILE A 10 -11.99 -11.24 11.74
CA ILE A 10 -11.19 -10.06 11.39
C ILE A 10 -10.31 -10.36 10.17
N VAL A 11 -9.60 -11.48 10.15
CA VAL A 11 -8.76 -11.88 9.01
C VAL A 11 -9.60 -12.08 7.74
N CYS A 12 -10.77 -12.72 7.84
CA CYS A 12 -11.67 -12.90 6.71
C CYS A 12 -12.26 -11.58 6.19
N ALA A 13 -12.54 -10.62 7.08
CA ALA A 13 -12.99 -9.28 6.68
C ALA A 13 -11.88 -8.52 5.95
N LEU A 14 -10.64 -8.58 6.46
CA LEU A 14 -9.49 -7.91 5.85
C LEU A 14 -9.14 -8.45 4.46
N LYS A 15 -9.34 -9.76 4.21
CA LYS A 15 -9.18 -10.36 2.87
C LYS A 15 -10.12 -9.79 1.81
N LYS A 16 -11.24 -9.18 2.20
CA LYS A 16 -12.22 -8.57 1.30
C LYS A 16 -11.90 -7.10 0.99
N VAL A 17 -10.95 -6.50 1.68
CA VAL A 17 -10.55 -5.11 1.43
C VAL A 17 -9.85 -5.06 0.07
N PRO A 18 -10.34 -4.24 -0.89
CA PRO A 18 -9.73 -4.15 -2.20
C PRO A 18 -8.32 -3.56 -2.11
N ALA A 19 -7.46 -3.94 -3.05
CA ALA A 19 -6.13 -3.37 -3.16
C ALA A 19 -6.23 -1.85 -3.38
N LYS A 20 -5.43 -1.07 -2.66
CA LYS A 20 -5.40 0.37 -2.86
C LYS A 20 -4.66 0.70 -4.16
N SER A 21 -5.33 1.44 -5.05
CA SER A 21 -4.63 2.10 -6.18
C SER A 21 -3.83 3.26 -5.63
N LEU A 22 -2.51 3.21 -5.76
CA LEU A 22 -1.63 4.30 -5.36
C LEU A 22 -1.43 5.24 -6.55
N LEU A 23 -1.59 6.54 -6.32
CA LEU A 23 -1.40 7.58 -7.34
C LEU A 23 -0.02 7.48 -8.02
N ILE A 24 1.00 7.01 -7.32
CA ILE A 24 2.34 6.85 -7.90
C ILE A 24 2.38 5.81 -9.03
N ILE A 25 1.51 4.80 -9.00
CA ILE A 25 1.38 3.79 -10.06
C ILE A 25 0.72 4.43 -11.28
N GLU A 26 -0.33 5.22 -11.06
CA GLU A 26 -1.01 5.96 -12.13
C GLU A 26 -0.06 6.96 -12.80
N LEU A 27 0.70 7.71 -12.00
CA LEU A 27 1.73 8.64 -12.50
C LEU A 27 2.80 7.91 -13.33
N ALA A 28 3.28 6.75 -12.87
CA ALA A 28 4.26 5.96 -13.61
C ALA A 28 3.74 5.49 -14.98
N ASN A 29 2.43 5.22 -15.10
CA ASN A 29 1.82 4.76 -16.35
C ASN A 29 1.58 5.90 -17.35
N ILE A 30 1.40 7.15 -16.89
CA ILE A 30 1.12 8.29 -17.78
C ILE A 30 2.37 9.07 -18.19
N ILE A 31 3.49 8.92 -17.49
CA ILE A 31 4.73 9.62 -17.84
C ILE A 31 5.32 8.98 -19.11
N PRO A 32 5.49 9.74 -20.20
CA PRO A 32 6.02 9.19 -21.44
C PRO A 32 7.46 8.70 -21.29
N ILE A 33 7.79 7.65 -22.05
CA ILE A 33 9.17 7.17 -22.21
C ILE A 33 9.69 7.68 -23.55
N VAL A 34 10.76 8.48 -23.52
CA VAL A 34 11.47 9.02 -24.68
C VAL A 34 12.89 8.44 -24.68
N CYS A 35 13.27 7.76 -25.76
CA CYS A 35 14.59 7.11 -25.89
C CYS A 35 14.91 6.14 -24.73
N GLY A 36 13.91 5.41 -24.23
CA GLY A 36 14.08 4.43 -23.14
C GLY A 36 14.24 5.06 -21.75
N GLN A 37 14.01 6.37 -21.60
CA GLN A 37 14.03 7.08 -20.33
C GLN A 37 12.73 7.88 -20.13
N PRO A 38 12.27 8.10 -18.89
CA PRO A 38 11.15 9.00 -18.64
C PRO A 38 11.39 10.42 -19.16
N ASP A 39 10.38 11.04 -19.75
CA ASP A 39 10.44 12.43 -20.21
C ASP A 39 10.69 13.38 -19.03
N ILE A 40 11.89 13.96 -18.99
CA ILE A 40 12.34 14.84 -17.91
C ILE A 40 11.49 16.11 -17.81
N GLN A 41 10.97 16.64 -18.93
CA GLN A 41 10.15 17.85 -18.90
C GLN A 41 8.79 17.57 -18.25
N VAL A 42 8.19 16.43 -18.58
CA VAL A 42 6.95 15.96 -17.94
C VAL A 42 7.17 15.69 -16.45
N LEU A 43 8.28 15.04 -16.09
CA LEU A 43 8.66 14.80 -14.69
C LEU A 43 8.79 16.11 -13.90
N LYS A 44 9.45 17.13 -14.47
CA LYS A 44 9.59 18.45 -13.84
C LYS A 44 8.23 19.13 -13.66
N ALA A 45 7.38 19.10 -14.69
CA ALA A 45 6.04 19.68 -14.62
C ALA A 45 5.17 19.02 -13.54
N LYS A 46 5.36 17.71 -13.32
CA LYS A 46 4.60 16.90 -12.34
C LYS A 46 5.29 16.72 -10.99
N GLN A 47 6.40 17.40 -10.71
CA GLN A 47 7.22 17.15 -9.52
C GLN A 47 6.42 17.16 -8.21
N LYS A 48 5.49 18.13 -8.05
CA LYS A 48 4.65 18.22 -6.84
C LYS A 48 3.70 17.03 -6.69
N GLU A 49 3.03 16.62 -7.77
CA GLU A 49 2.15 15.44 -7.78
C GLU A 49 2.94 14.18 -7.45
N ILE A 50 4.12 14.01 -8.06
CA ILE A 50 5.01 12.87 -7.81
C ILE A 50 5.42 12.82 -6.33
N GLN A 51 5.77 13.96 -5.74
CA GLN A 51 6.20 14.00 -4.35
C GLN A 51 5.06 13.72 -3.36
N LEU A 52 3.85 14.20 -3.66
CA LEU A 52 2.65 13.86 -2.89
C LEU A 52 2.35 12.37 -2.98
N ALA A 53 2.35 11.81 -4.20
CA ALA A 53 2.09 10.39 -4.45
C ALA A 53 3.14 9.49 -3.77
N ALA A 54 4.42 9.88 -3.77
CA ALA A 54 5.48 9.16 -3.07
C ALA A 54 5.29 9.20 -1.55
N THR A 55 4.81 10.33 -1.01
CA THR A 55 4.53 10.47 0.43
C THR A 55 3.35 9.58 0.84
N GLU A 56 2.27 9.58 0.05
CA GLU A 56 1.13 8.69 0.25
C GLU A 56 1.56 7.22 0.22
N ALA A 57 2.32 6.81 -0.80
CA ALA A 57 2.78 5.44 -0.96
C ALA A 57 3.64 4.98 0.24
N LYS A 58 4.54 5.84 0.73
CA LYS A 58 5.36 5.55 1.92
C LYS A 58 4.51 5.38 3.17
N ALA A 59 3.56 6.29 3.40
CA ALA A 59 2.68 6.24 4.57
C ALA A 59 1.82 4.97 4.54
N TYR A 60 1.23 4.66 3.39
CA TYR A 60 0.43 3.45 3.20
C TYR A 60 1.26 2.18 3.38
N GLY A 61 2.44 2.11 2.77
CA GLY A 61 3.35 0.97 2.92
C GLY A 61 3.77 0.73 4.38
N GLY A 62 4.13 1.80 5.10
CA GLY A 62 4.49 1.74 6.52
C GLY A 62 3.34 1.24 7.39
N ALA A 63 2.14 1.80 7.22
CA ALA A 63 0.95 1.36 7.94
C ALA A 63 0.60 -0.11 7.64
N THR A 64 0.76 -0.53 6.38
CA THR A 64 0.50 -1.91 5.95
C THR A 64 1.49 -2.89 6.61
N LEU A 65 2.79 -2.57 6.63
CA LEU A 65 3.79 -3.41 7.30
C LEU A 65 3.50 -3.55 8.80
N HIS A 66 3.11 -2.46 9.46
CA HIS A 66 2.73 -2.49 10.87
C HIS A 66 1.49 -3.36 11.11
N ALA A 67 0.46 -3.22 10.26
CA ALA A 67 -0.75 -4.02 10.36
C ALA A 67 -0.47 -5.52 10.16
N VAL A 68 0.34 -5.89 9.16
CA VAL A 68 0.77 -7.27 8.93
C VAL A 68 1.53 -7.81 10.13
N SER A 69 2.49 -7.05 10.67
CA SER A 69 3.26 -7.45 11.86
C SER A 69 2.35 -7.65 13.09
N ALA A 70 1.35 -6.80 13.28
CA ALA A 70 0.40 -6.93 14.38
C ALA A 70 -0.48 -8.19 14.21
N LEU A 71 -0.99 -8.44 13.01
CA LEU A 71 -1.80 -9.63 12.70
C LEU A 71 -0.99 -10.93 12.89
N SER A 72 0.26 -10.98 12.42
CA SER A 72 1.13 -12.14 12.63
C SER A 72 1.33 -12.44 14.11
N ARG A 73 1.56 -11.42 14.95
CA ARG A 73 1.68 -11.58 16.41
C ARG A 73 0.41 -12.11 17.05
N VAL A 74 -0.75 -11.58 16.66
CA VAL A 74 -2.05 -12.03 17.17
C VAL A 74 -2.34 -13.48 16.76
N LYS A 75 -1.97 -13.89 15.54
CA LYS A 75 -2.13 -15.27 15.08
C LYS A 75 -1.26 -16.24 15.88
N SER A 76 0.01 -15.89 16.12
CA SER A 76 0.92 -16.74 16.92
C SER A 76 0.47 -16.88 18.38
N LEU A 77 -0.08 -15.83 18.99
CA LEU A 77 -0.68 -15.90 20.34
C LEU A 77 -1.94 -16.76 20.40
N GLY A 78 -2.52 -17.09 19.25
CA GLY A 78 -3.69 -17.96 19.14
C GLY A 78 -3.36 -19.41 18.73
N GLU A 79 -2.09 -19.76 18.62
CA GLU A 79 -1.65 -21.13 18.28
C GLU A 79 -0.99 -21.85 19.48
N ASP A 80 -0.89 -21.16 20.64
CA ASP A 80 -0.49 -21.67 21.97
C ASP A 80 -1.72 -21.97 22.86
#